data_AF-A0A336N4Y1-F1
#
_entry.id   AF-A0A336N4Y1-F1
#
_cell.length_a   1.000
_cell.length_b   1.000
_cell.length_c   1.000
_cell.angle_alpha   90.00
_cell.angle_beta   90.00
_cell.angle_gamma   90.00
#
_symmetry.space_group_name_H-M   'P 1'
#
loop_
_entity.id
_entity.type
_entity.pdbx_description
1 polymer ?
#
loop_
_entity_poly.entity_id
_entity_poly.type
_entity_poly.pdbx_seq_one_letter_code
_entity_poly.pdbx_strand_id
1 'polypeptide(L)'
;MRLKKHVNFSPHFHFLYAYEKHFHPTFKKSLQHFFERYDAQKEETVYTKFSENLFTENWRKTAFYFEQIEQTFSQIEQIKSENLEALQFYTQKLSAQCTALSDALTRQQQNVQLFPIKAKEESKLADKRYHPVHTLPPRERLAKYYEYLASFNEKFSVNKMI
;
A
#
# COMPACT_ATOMS: atom_id res chain seq x y z
N MET A 1 18.10 -2.62 17.00
CA MET A 1 17.05 -2.30 16.00
C MET A 1 17.60 -1.26 15.03
N ARG A 2 17.82 -1.61 13.76
CA ARG A 2 18.31 -0.66 12.73
C ARG A 2 17.13 0.21 12.28
N LEU A 3 17.19 1.52 12.54
CA LEU A 3 16.28 2.48 11.93
C LEU A 3 16.44 2.39 10.41
N LYS A 4 15.37 1.95 9.72
CA LYS A 4 15.28 2.01 8.26
C LYS A 4 15.29 3.50 7.89
N LYS A 5 16.43 3.97 7.37
CA LYS A 5 16.55 5.32 6.81
C LYS A 5 15.44 5.50 5.77
N HIS A 6 14.57 6.47 6.01
CA HIS A 6 13.68 7.02 5.00
C HIS A 6 14.56 7.53 3.86
N VAL A 7 14.43 6.94 2.68
CA VAL A 7 14.93 7.58 1.47
C VAL A 7 13.95 8.69 1.18
N ASN A 8 14.15 9.85 1.80
CA ASN A 8 13.53 11.08 1.34
C ASN A 8 14.19 11.39 0.00
N PHE A 9 13.51 11.09 -1.10
CA PHE A 9 13.82 11.74 -2.37
C PHE A 9 13.49 13.21 -2.18
N SER A 10 14.50 13.96 -1.73
CA SER A 10 14.36 15.37 -1.36
C SER A 10 13.73 16.17 -2.50
N PRO A 11 12.85 17.15 -2.23
CA PRO A 11 12.36 18.08 -3.26
C PRO A 11 13.50 18.87 -3.92
N HIS A 12 14.72 18.78 -3.39
CA HIS A 12 15.95 19.36 -3.94
C HIS A 12 16.39 18.77 -5.30
N PHE A 13 15.73 17.73 -5.82
CA PHE A 13 15.93 17.28 -7.20
C PHE A 13 15.48 18.31 -8.26
N HIS A 14 14.71 19.33 -7.86
CA HIS A 14 14.33 20.44 -8.75
C HIS A 14 15.49 21.35 -9.17
N PHE A 15 16.57 21.43 -8.37
CA PHE A 15 17.58 22.48 -8.53
C PHE A 15 18.86 22.07 -9.27
N LEU A 16 19.07 20.78 -9.54
CA LEU A 16 20.34 20.30 -10.12
C LEU A 16 20.31 20.09 -11.65
N TYR A 17 19.16 20.30 -12.31
CA TYR A 17 19.03 20.01 -13.75
C TYR A 17 19.48 21.14 -14.68
N ALA A 18 19.87 22.30 -14.13
CA ALA A 18 20.37 23.40 -14.94
C ALA A 18 21.79 23.13 -15.49
N TYR A 19 22.60 22.29 -14.86
CA TYR A 19 24.00 22.08 -15.25
C TYR A 19 24.46 20.68 -14.85
N GLU A 20 24.50 19.76 -15.83
CA GLU A 20 25.56 18.75 -16.04
C GLU A 20 25.04 17.38 -16.51
N LYS A 21 25.68 16.92 -17.59
CA LYS A 21 25.61 15.58 -18.22
C LYS A 21 26.05 14.43 -17.28
N HIS A 22 26.40 14.71 -16.03
CA HIS A 22 26.99 13.78 -15.05
C HIS A 22 25.99 13.19 -14.05
N PHE A 23 24.70 13.49 -14.19
CA PHE A 23 23.64 12.97 -13.31
C PHE A 23 23.34 11.47 -13.53
N HIS A 24 23.51 10.98 -14.76
CA HIS A 24 23.15 9.63 -15.19
C HIS A 24 23.71 8.47 -14.33
N PRO A 25 25.03 8.39 -14.08
CA PRO A 25 25.61 7.25 -13.37
C PRO A 25 25.21 7.20 -11.89
N THR A 26 25.14 8.36 -11.22
CA THR A 26 24.79 8.43 -9.80
C THR A 26 23.31 8.10 -9.58
N PHE A 27 22.46 8.59 -10.48
CA PHE A 27 21.04 8.31 -10.42
C PHE A 27 20.70 6.85 -10.74
N LYS A 28 21.35 6.28 -11.77
CA LYS A 28 21.21 4.84 -12.09
C LYS A 28 21.60 3.95 -10.92
N LYS A 29 22.70 4.26 -10.21
CA LYS A 29 23.09 3.54 -8.99
C LYS A 29 22.04 3.67 -7.87
N SER A 30 21.47 4.86 -7.70
CA SER A 30 20.39 5.08 -6.71
C SER A 30 19.15 4.25 -7.04
N LEU A 31 18.75 4.18 -8.32
CA LEU A 31 17.65 3.33 -8.79
C LEU A 31 17.94 1.84 -8.59
N GLN A 32 19.16 1.38 -8.89
CA GLN A 32 19.55 -0.02 -8.66
C GLN A 32 19.42 -0.38 -7.18
N HIS A 33 19.95 0.46 -6.28
CA HIS A 33 19.80 0.25 -4.84
C HIS A 33 18.33 0.30 -4.38
N PHE A 34 17.50 1.12 -5.03
CA PHE A 34 16.07 1.14 -4.78
C PHE A 34 15.41 -0.19 -5.15
N PHE A 35 15.73 -0.75 -6.32
CA PHE A 35 15.20 -2.05 -6.75
C PHE A 35 15.70 -3.19 -5.86
N GLU A 36 17.00 -3.24 -5.54
CA GLU A 36 17.58 -4.23 -4.63
C GLU A 36 16.90 -4.23 -3.25
N ARG A 37 16.59 -3.03 -2.72
CA ARG A 37 15.95 -2.89 -1.41
C ARG A 37 14.56 -3.53 -1.35
N TYR A 38 13.84 -3.51 -2.47
CA TYR A 38 12.46 -3.97 -2.56
C TYR A 38 12.32 -5.27 -3.39
N ASP A 39 13.44 -5.91 -3.74
CA ASP A 39 13.47 -7.13 -4.55
C ASP A 39 12.67 -8.27 -3.91
N ALA A 40 12.78 -8.41 -2.59
CA ALA A 40 11.99 -9.40 -1.82
C ALA A 40 10.47 -9.20 -1.93
N GLN A 41 10.01 -7.99 -2.28
CA GLN A 41 8.59 -7.64 -2.41
C GLN A 41 8.14 -7.49 -3.86
N LYS A 42 8.99 -7.86 -4.82
CA LYS A 42 8.74 -7.68 -6.26
C LYS A 42 7.44 -8.34 -6.72
N GLU A 43 7.13 -9.51 -6.16
CA GLU A 43 5.91 -10.28 -6.47
C GLU A 43 4.69 -9.89 -5.62
N GLU A 44 4.87 -9.03 -4.61
CA GLU A 44 3.77 -8.57 -3.76
C GLU A 44 2.88 -7.58 -4.51
N THR A 45 1.58 -7.66 -4.27
CA THR A 45 0.61 -6.69 -4.82
C THR A 45 0.62 -5.43 -3.96
N VAL A 46 0.74 -4.28 -4.62
CA VAL A 46 0.68 -2.97 -3.96
C VAL A 46 -0.77 -2.51 -3.89
N TYR A 47 -1.37 -2.51 -2.70
CA TYR A 47 -2.78 -2.15 -2.52
C TYR A 47 -3.05 -0.65 -2.44
N THR A 48 -2.00 0.17 -2.49
CA THR A 48 -2.11 1.64 -2.49
C THR A 48 -2.69 2.14 -3.81
N LYS A 49 -3.66 3.06 -3.73
CA LYS A 49 -4.17 3.78 -4.89
C LYS A 49 -3.23 4.93 -5.23
N PHE A 50 -2.59 4.85 -6.39
CA PHE A 50 -1.76 5.91 -6.93
C PHE A 50 -2.57 6.88 -7.80
N SER A 51 -2.02 8.08 -8.03
CA SER A 51 -2.58 9.01 -9.01
C SER A 51 -2.31 8.51 -10.44
N GLU A 52 -3.27 8.73 -11.32
CA GLU A 52 -3.21 8.33 -12.74
C GLU A 52 -2.04 8.97 -13.50
N ASN A 53 -1.58 10.13 -13.01
CA ASN A 53 -0.41 10.83 -13.57
C ASN A 53 0.93 10.18 -13.17
N LEU A 54 0.96 9.37 -12.11
CA LEU A 54 2.17 8.68 -11.63
C LEU A 54 2.31 7.29 -12.25
N PHE A 55 1.25 6.49 -12.18
CA PHE A 55 1.24 5.12 -12.68
C PHE A 55 -0.03 4.88 -13.49
N THR A 56 0.11 4.04 -14.52
CA THR A 56 -0.96 3.70 -15.45
C THR A 56 -2.04 2.81 -14.82
N GLU A 57 -1.68 2.01 -13.82
CA GLU A 57 -2.60 1.04 -13.24
C GLU A 57 -2.36 0.83 -11.73
N ASN A 58 -3.45 0.59 -11.00
CA ASN A 58 -3.44 0.36 -9.55
C ASN A 58 -3.56 -1.13 -9.23
N TRP A 59 -3.15 -1.52 -8.01
CA TRP A 59 -3.27 -2.90 -7.51
C TRP A 59 -2.52 -3.93 -8.34
N ARG A 60 -1.36 -3.55 -8.86
CA ARG A 60 -0.45 -4.43 -9.58
C ARG A 60 0.67 -4.92 -8.67
N LYS A 61 1.47 -5.84 -9.18
CA LYS A 61 2.69 -6.30 -8.50
C LYS A 61 3.72 -5.17 -8.44
N THR A 62 4.57 -5.17 -7.42
CA THR A 62 5.69 -4.24 -7.30
C THR A 62 6.57 -4.22 -8.55
N ALA A 63 6.79 -5.39 -9.18
CA ALA A 63 7.51 -5.53 -10.46
C ALA A 63 6.97 -4.61 -11.57
N PHE A 64 5.66 -4.53 -11.72
CA PHE A 64 5.01 -3.69 -12.72
C PHE A 64 5.36 -2.21 -12.51
N TYR A 65 5.40 -1.76 -11.26
CA TYR A 65 5.77 -0.38 -10.93
C TYR A 65 7.25 -0.10 -11.18
N PHE A 66 8.13 -1.10 -11.01
CA PHE A 66 9.55 -0.97 -11.40
C PHE A 66 9.71 -0.79 -12.90
N GLU A 67 9.00 -1.59 -13.71
CA GLU A 67 9.02 -1.43 -15.18
C GLU A 67 8.56 -0.03 -15.59
N GLN A 68 7.52 0.52 -14.95
CA GLN A 68 7.06 1.89 -15.22
C GLN A 68 8.11 2.96 -14.84
N ILE A 69 8.85 2.75 -13.75
CA ILE A 69 9.95 3.63 -13.33
C ILE A 69 11.11 3.56 -14.34
N GLU A 70 11.48 2.36 -14.79
CA GLU A 70 12.52 2.16 -15.81
C GLU A 70 12.13 2.76 -17.16
N GLN A 71 10.86 2.63 -17.56
CA GLN A 71 10.33 3.29 -18.76
C GLN A 71 10.44 4.82 -18.65
N THR A 72 10.06 5.38 -17.51
CA THR A 72 10.15 6.83 -17.26
C THR A 72 11.61 7.29 -17.29
N PHE A 73 12.53 6.51 -16.72
CA PHE A 73 13.96 6.79 -16.80
C PHE A 73 14.51 6.72 -18.24
N SER A 74 14.09 5.72 -19.02
CA SER A 74 14.46 5.59 -20.43
C SER A 74 13.95 6.75 -21.28
N GLN A 75 12.77 7.30 -20.94
CA GLN A 75 12.26 8.52 -21.59
C GLN A 75 13.17 9.71 -21.30
N ILE A 76 13.65 9.88 -20.06
CA ILE A 76 14.59 10.94 -19.70
C ILE A 76 15.89 10.82 -20.50
N GLU A 77 16.40 9.60 -20.74
CA GLU A 77 17.59 9.35 -21.57
C GLU A 77 17.41 9.79 -23.02
N GLN A 78 16.19 9.69 -23.55
CA GLN A 78 15.89 9.97 -24.95
C GLN A 78 15.52 11.44 -25.20
N ILE A 79 15.20 12.21 -24.15
CA ILE A 79 14.84 13.62 -24.29
C ILE A 79 16.06 14.41 -24.75
N LYS A 80 15.89 15.15 -25.85
CA LYS A 80 16.88 16.11 -26.33
C LYS A 80 17.13 17.17 -25.26
N SER A 81 18.38 17.51 -25.01
CA SER A 81 18.80 18.49 -23.99
C SER A 81 18.17 19.88 -24.14
N GLU A 82 17.61 20.18 -25.32
CA GLU A 82 16.92 21.43 -25.63
C GLU A 82 15.49 21.48 -25.06
N ASN A 83 14.87 20.34 -24.76
CA ASN A 83 13.53 20.28 -24.21
C ASN A 83 13.56 20.21 -22.68
N LEU A 84 13.86 21.37 -22.07
CA LEU A 84 13.97 21.51 -20.62
C LEU A 84 12.65 21.25 -19.89
N GLU A 85 11.51 21.63 -20.48
CA GLU A 85 10.18 21.42 -19.88
C GLU A 85 9.83 19.94 -19.78
N ALA A 86 9.99 19.18 -20.88
CA ALA A 86 9.75 17.73 -20.85
C ALA A 86 10.70 17.06 -19.87
N LEU A 87 11.97 17.44 -19.89
CA LEU A 87 12.96 16.91 -18.99
C LEU A 87 12.55 17.16 -17.53
N GLN A 88 12.22 18.40 -17.16
CA GLN A 88 11.77 18.75 -15.81
C GLN A 88 10.55 17.93 -15.40
N PHE A 89 9.56 17.81 -16.29
CA PHE A 89 8.35 17.05 -16.03
C PHE A 89 8.64 15.57 -15.75
N TYR A 90 9.43 14.90 -16.60
CA TYR A 90 9.74 13.48 -16.42
C TYR A 90 10.61 13.21 -15.20
N THR A 91 11.54 14.12 -14.86
CA THR A 91 12.32 13.98 -13.63
C THR A 91 11.45 14.14 -12.38
N GLN A 92 10.54 15.12 -12.37
CA GLN A 92 9.56 15.28 -11.28
C GLN A 92 8.70 14.02 -11.15
N LYS A 93 8.18 13.53 -12.28
CA LYS A 93 7.37 12.31 -12.33
C LYS A 93 8.13 11.12 -11.75
N LEU A 94 9.38 10.92 -12.17
CA LEU A 94 10.21 9.82 -11.69
C LEU A 94 10.48 9.89 -10.19
N SER A 95 10.81 11.07 -9.67
CA SER A 95 10.99 11.29 -8.24
C SER A 95 9.70 10.98 -7.45
N ALA A 96 8.56 11.43 -7.98
CA ALA A 96 7.26 11.17 -7.37
C ALA A 96 6.91 9.67 -7.40
N GLN A 97 7.19 8.96 -8.49
CA GLN A 97 7.00 7.51 -8.60
C GLN A 97 7.82 6.75 -7.55
N CYS A 98 9.11 7.05 -7.43
CA CYS A 98 9.99 6.42 -6.43
C CYS A 98 9.52 6.68 -5.00
N THR A 99 9.12 7.92 -4.71
CA THR A 99 8.62 8.33 -3.39
C THR A 99 7.32 7.63 -3.05
N ALA A 100 6.34 7.68 -3.96
CA ALA A 100 5.03 7.07 -3.76
C ALA A 100 5.13 5.55 -3.57
N LEU A 101 5.95 4.88 -4.39
CA LEU A 101 6.14 3.43 -4.28
C LEU A 101 6.89 3.06 -2.99
N SER A 102 7.93 3.80 -2.61
CA SER A 102 8.63 3.59 -1.34
C SER A 102 7.68 3.72 -0.14
N ASP A 103 6.85 4.76 -0.15
CA ASP A 103 5.89 5.01 0.92
C ASP A 103 4.82 3.92 0.98
N ALA A 104 4.31 3.49 -0.18
CA ALA A 104 3.34 2.40 -0.27
C ALA A 104 3.91 1.10 0.33
N LEU A 105 5.11 0.70 -0.10
CA LEU A 105 5.77 -0.52 0.37
C LEU A 105 6.13 -0.43 1.86
N THR A 106 6.60 0.73 2.32
CA THR A 106 6.92 0.95 3.74
C THR A 106 5.66 0.86 4.60
N ARG A 107 4.54 1.44 4.16
CA ARG A 107 3.25 1.34 4.86
C ARG A 107 2.73 -0.08 4.87
N GLN A 108 2.87 -0.84 3.77
CA GLN A 108 2.49 -2.26 3.74
C GLN A 108 3.33 -3.09 4.71
N GLN A 109 4.66 -2.90 4.73
CA GLN A 109 5.55 -3.57 5.69
C GLN A 109 5.17 -3.24 7.14
N GLN A 110 4.87 -1.98 7.45
CA GLN A 110 4.45 -1.57 8.79
C GLN A 110 3.12 -2.21 9.19
N ASN A 111 2.15 -2.30 8.29
CA ASN A 111 0.87 -2.98 8.56
C ASN A 111 1.05 -4.47 8.83
N VAL A 112 1.94 -5.16 8.09
CA VAL A 112 2.28 -6.57 8.35
C VAL A 112 2.96 -6.75 9.72
N GLN A 113 3.75 -5.77 10.18
CA GLN A 113 4.38 -5.83 11.49
C GLN A 113 3.43 -5.51 12.65
N LEU A 114 2.49 -4.59 12.45
CA LEU A 114 1.49 -4.19 13.45
C LEU A 114 0.37 -5.23 13.57
N PHE A 115 0.01 -5.86 12.47
CA PHE A 115 -0.91 -6.98 12.40
C PHE A 115 -0.17 -8.15 11.77
N PRO A 116 0.70 -8.85 12.53
CA PRO A 116 1.26 -10.10 12.05
C PRO A 116 0.09 -11.00 11.71
N ILE A 117 -0.11 -11.25 10.42
CA ILE A 117 -1.03 -12.26 9.94
C ILE A 117 -0.53 -13.52 10.62
N LYS A 118 -1.25 -13.98 11.65
CA LYS A 118 -0.95 -15.24 12.31
C LYS A 118 -0.80 -16.24 11.17
N ALA A 119 0.43 -16.73 11.00
CA ALA A 119 0.70 -17.80 10.07
C ALA A 119 -0.40 -18.83 10.31
N LYS A 120 -1.05 -19.21 9.22
CA LYS A 120 -2.13 -20.15 9.07
C LYS A 120 -1.96 -21.34 10.03
N GLU A 121 -2.31 -21.19 11.30
CA GLU A 121 -2.85 -22.30 12.07
C GLU A 121 -4.10 -22.65 11.28
N GLU A 122 -4.12 -23.86 10.74
CA GLU A 122 -5.29 -24.46 10.14
C GLU A 122 -6.51 -24.06 10.96
N SER A 123 -7.22 -23.07 10.44
CA SER A 123 -8.50 -22.70 10.98
C SER A 123 -9.35 -23.92 10.70
N LYS A 124 -9.51 -24.77 11.72
CA LYS A 124 -10.78 -25.45 11.94
C LYS A 124 -11.82 -24.41 11.57
N LEU A 125 -12.61 -24.71 10.55
CA LEU A 125 -13.73 -23.90 10.11
C LEU A 125 -14.69 -23.78 11.29
N ALA A 126 -14.35 -22.93 12.26
CA ALA A 126 -15.27 -22.41 13.23
C ALA A 126 -16.11 -21.48 12.38
N ASP A 127 -17.23 -22.01 11.95
CA ASP A 127 -18.34 -21.34 11.31
C ASP A 127 -18.79 -20.19 12.21
N LYS A 128 -18.07 -19.06 12.14
CA LYS A 128 -18.33 -17.87 12.93
C LYS A 128 -19.58 -17.12 12.46
N ARG A 129 -20.43 -17.75 11.63
CA ARG A 129 -21.61 -17.13 11.02
C ARG A 129 -22.87 -17.98 11.13
N TYR A 130 -22.89 -19.02 11.98
CA TYR A 130 -24.11 -19.74 12.28
C TYR A 130 -24.58 -19.46 13.70
N HIS A 131 -25.48 -18.49 13.86
CA HIS A 131 -26.23 -18.37 15.11
C HIS A 131 -27.23 -19.54 15.20
N PRO A 132 -27.30 -20.27 16.33
CA PRO A 132 -28.19 -21.43 16.51
C PRO A 132 -29.69 -21.13 16.34
N VAL A 133 -30.06 -19.85 16.34
CA VAL A 133 -31.43 -19.39 16.10
C VAL A 133 -31.85 -19.60 14.65
N HIS A 134 -30.92 -19.55 13.71
CA HIS A 134 -31.21 -19.69 12.28
C HIS A 134 -31.45 -21.13 11.85
N THR A 135 -31.08 -22.12 12.68
CA THR A 135 -31.39 -23.54 12.46
C THR A 135 -32.78 -23.94 12.98
N LEU A 136 -33.42 -23.10 13.81
CA LEU A 136 -34.73 -23.42 14.38
C LEU A 136 -35.87 -23.26 13.36
N PRO A 137 -36.93 -24.08 13.44
CA PRO A 137 -38.17 -23.87 12.70
C PRO A 137 -38.76 -22.46 12.96
N PRO A 138 -39.52 -21.88 12.00
CA PRO A 138 -39.99 -20.50 12.09
C PRO A 138 -40.72 -20.13 13.40
N ARG A 139 -41.51 -21.06 13.95
CA ARG A 139 -42.26 -20.84 15.20
C ARG A 139 -41.34 -20.74 16.42
N GLU A 140 -40.34 -21.61 16.50
CA GLU A 140 -39.38 -21.65 17.61
C GLU A 140 -38.37 -20.49 17.53
N ARG A 141 -38.01 -20.11 16.30
CA ARG A 141 -37.16 -18.95 16.03
C ARG A 141 -37.75 -17.66 16.60
N LEU A 142 -39.05 -17.45 16.42
CA LEU A 142 -39.77 -16.29 16.96
C LEU A 142 -39.72 -16.28 18.49
N ALA A 143 -40.02 -17.40 19.14
CA ALA A 143 -39.96 -17.52 20.60
C ALA A 143 -38.55 -17.19 21.15
N LYS A 144 -37.51 -17.75 20.52
CA LYS A 144 -36.11 -17.46 20.89
C LYS A 144 -35.75 -15.98 20.71
N TYR A 145 -36.24 -15.34 19.66
CA TYR A 145 -36.00 -13.91 19.43
C TYR A 145 -36.57 -13.04 20.56
N TYR A 146 -37.77 -13.35 21.05
CA TYR A 146 -38.37 -12.64 22.18
C TYR A 146 -37.62 -12.87 23.50
N GLU A 147 -37.10 -14.07 23.74
CA GLU A 147 -36.22 -14.33 24.91
C GLU A 147 -34.95 -13.46 24.87
N TYR A 148 -34.32 -13.32 23.70
CA TYR A 148 -33.16 -12.44 23.57
C TYR A 148 -33.52 -10.98 23.79
N LEU A 149 -34.62 -10.49 23.20
CA LEU A 149 -35.09 -9.12 23.43
C LEU A 149 -35.42 -8.85 24.90
N ALA A 150 -36.04 -9.81 25.60
CA ALA A 150 -36.32 -9.70 27.03
C ALA A 150 -35.02 -9.65 27.84
N SER A 151 -34.09 -10.57 27.61
CA SER A 151 -32.78 -10.61 28.28
C SER A 151 -31.91 -9.38 28.01
N PHE A 152 -32.06 -8.79 26.81
CA PHE A 152 -31.41 -7.55 26.44
C PHE A 152 -32.03 -6.38 27.20
N ASN A 153 -33.37 -6.25 27.18
CA ASN A 153 -34.07 -5.20 27.90
C ASN A 153 -33.81 -5.25 29.41
N GLU A 154 -33.77 -6.44 30.02
CA GLU A 154 -33.40 -6.62 31.44
C GLU A 154 -32.07 -5.96 31.77
N LYS A 155 -31.04 -6.17 30.93
CA LYS A 155 -29.71 -5.57 31.09
C LYS A 155 -29.73 -4.04 30.94
N PHE A 156 -30.64 -3.49 30.13
CA PHE A 156 -30.80 -2.04 29.97
C PHE A 156 -31.64 -1.40 31.09
N SER A 157 -32.65 -2.09 31.62
CA SER A 157 -33.44 -1.61 32.76
C SER A 157 -32.63 -1.56 34.06
N VAL A 158 -31.70 -2.51 34.28
CA VAL A 158 -30.80 -2.49 35.44
C VAL A 158 -29.85 -1.28 35.42
N ASN A 159 -29.43 -0.82 34.24
CA ASN A 159 -28.60 0.39 34.07
C ASN A 159 -29.37 1.72 34.17
N LYS A 160 -30.70 1.70 34.34
CA LYS A 160 -31.54 2.91 34.47
C LYS A 160 -31.99 3.17 35.92
N MET A 161 -31.57 2.32 36.86
CA MET A 161 -31.85 2.42 38.31
C MET A 161 -30.55 2.53 39.12
N ILE A 162 -29.63 3.38 38.67
CA ILE A 162 -28.50 3.92 39.46
C ILE A 162 -28.42 5.41 39.19
#